data_AF-A0A5M3X3D0-F1
#
_entry.id   AF-A0A5M3X3D0-F1
#
_cell.length_a   1.000
_cell.length_b   1.000
_cell.length_c   1.000
_cell.angle_alpha   90.00
_cell.angle_beta   90.00
_cell.angle_gamma   90.00
#
_symmetry.space_group_name_H-M   'P 1'
#
loop_
_entity.id
_entity.type
_entity.pdbx_description
1 polymer ?
#
loop_
_entity_poly.entity_id
_entity_poly.type
_entity_poly.pdbx_seq_one_letter_code
_entity_poly.pdbx_strand_id
1 'polypeptide(L)'
;MFCSAIGTPRDAAHTRRAFRAITKRAGIGENWTPRELRHSFVSIMSDNGVPIETIADLVGHTDTRVTEQVYRHQLKPVITKGAETMNTIFSRAGKNPRKKSA
;
A
#
# COMPACT_ATOMS: atom_id res chain seq x y z
N MET A 1 -6.86 -13.80 6.57
CA MET A 1 -6.47 -13.63 7.99
C MET A 1 -4.95 -13.76 8.08
N PHE A 2 -4.26 -12.95 8.88
CA PHE A 2 -2.81 -13.12 9.13
C PHE A 2 -2.61 -13.94 10.41
N CYS A 3 -1.99 -15.11 10.27
CA CYS A 3 -1.76 -16.03 11.38
C CYS A 3 -0.32 -15.93 11.91
N SER A 4 -0.15 -16.26 13.19
CA SER A 4 1.14 -16.61 13.77
C SER A 4 1.59 -17.99 13.29
N ALA A 5 2.84 -18.36 13.58
CA ALA A 5 3.37 -19.69 13.24
C ALA A 5 2.60 -20.85 13.90
N ILE A 6 1.87 -20.57 14.98
CA ILE A 6 1.04 -21.54 15.71
C ILE A 6 -0.45 -21.39 15.40
N GLY A 7 -0.82 -20.66 14.34
CA GLY A 7 -2.20 -20.54 13.86
C GLY A 7 -3.08 -19.51 14.58
N THR A 8 -2.55 -18.79 15.57
CA THR A 8 -3.31 -17.74 16.27
C THR A 8 -3.40 -16.45 15.46
N PRO A 9 -4.45 -15.63 15.61
CA PRO A 9 -4.52 -14.32 14.98
C PRO A 9 -3.32 -13.46 15.36
N ARG A 10 -2.68 -12.83 14.36
CA ARG A 10 -1.57 -11.92 14.62
C ARG A 10 -2.08 -10.57 15.12
N ASP A 11 -1.67 -10.19 16.32
CA ASP A 11 -1.98 -8.87 16.87
C ASP A 11 -1.09 -7.74 16.30
N ALA A 12 -1.45 -6.50 16.65
CA ALA A 12 -0.76 -5.30 16.20
C ALA A 12 0.67 -5.19 16.73
N ALA A 13 0.98 -5.71 17.93
CA ALA A 13 2.31 -5.62 18.53
C ALA A 13 3.28 -6.57 17.82
N HIS A 14 2.86 -7.82 17.58
CA HIS A 14 3.62 -8.79 16.79
C HIS A 14 3.84 -8.30 15.36
N THR A 15 2.84 -7.68 14.74
CA THR A 15 2.98 -7.07 13.41
C THR A 15 4.03 -5.96 13.41
N ARG A 16 3.98 -5.03 14.38
CA ARG A 16 4.96 -3.94 14.51
C ARG A 16 6.38 -4.46 14.73
N ARG A 17 6.54 -5.49 15.57
CA ARG A 17 7.85 -6.12 15.82
C ARG A 17 8.43 -6.72 14.54
N ALA A 18 7.64 -7.51 13.81
CA ALA A 18 8.07 -8.09 12.55
C ALA A 18 8.41 -7.00 11.51
N PHE A 19 7.58 -5.95 11.44
CA PHE A 19 7.80 -4.84 10.52
C PHE A 19 9.12 -4.10 10.79
N ARG A 20 9.46 -3.80 12.05
CA ARG A 20 10.73 -3.16 12.41
C ARG A 20 11.95 -3.98 11.99
N ALA A 21 11.86 -5.32 12.10
CA ALA A 21 12.93 -6.19 11.61
C ALA A 21 13.12 -6.08 10.08
N ILE A 22 12.03 -5.92 9.33
CA ILE A 22 12.06 -5.73 7.87
C ILE A 22 12.64 -4.35 7.52
N THR A 23 12.20 -3.27 8.17
CA THR A 23 12.66 -1.90 7.87
C THR A 23 14.14 -1.73 8.18
N LYS A 24 14.63 -2.36 9.27
CA LYS A 24 16.05 -2.41 9.61
C LYS A 24 16.86 -3.12 8.53
N ARG A 25 16.40 -4.28 8.06
CA ARG A 25 17.05 -5.04 6.97
C ARG A 25 17.03 -4.29 5.64
N ALA A 26 15.99 -3.50 5.39
CA ALA A 26 15.85 -2.67 4.20
C ALA A 26 16.69 -1.37 4.25
N GLY A 27 17.27 -1.02 5.41
CA GLY A 27 18.09 0.19 5.57
C GLY A 27 17.29 1.50 5.60
N ILE A 28 15.96 1.45 5.79
CA ILE A 28 15.08 2.63 5.79
C ILE A 28 14.84 3.21 7.20
N GLY A 29 15.49 2.64 8.20
CA GLY A 29 15.43 3.09 9.60
C GLY A 29 14.43 2.31 10.46
N GLU A 30 14.33 2.72 11.73
CA GLU A 30 13.54 2.01 12.76
C GLU A 30 12.23 2.72 13.13
N ASN A 31 12.03 3.94 12.66
CA ASN A 31 10.84 4.75 12.95
C ASN A 31 9.67 4.51 11.99
N TRP A 32 9.88 3.69 10.95
CA TRP A 32 8.84 3.31 10.02
C TRP A 32 7.75 2.51 10.71
N THR A 33 6.50 2.88 10.45
CA THR A 33 5.32 2.12 10.90
C THR A 33 4.56 1.56 9.70
N PRO A 34 3.71 0.51 9.86
CA PRO A 34 2.91 0.00 8.76
C PRO A 34 2.00 1.04 8.08
N ARG A 35 1.70 2.16 8.76
CA ARG A 35 0.96 3.30 8.19
C ARG A 35 1.72 3.97 7.04
N GLU A 36 3.04 3.99 7.08
CA GLU A 36 3.85 4.53 5.99
C GLU A 36 3.66 3.76 4.68
N LEU A 37 3.32 2.46 4.75
CA LEU A 37 2.97 1.68 3.56
C LEU A 37 1.65 2.17 2.94
N ARG A 38 0.68 2.59 3.76
CA ARG A 38 -0.57 3.18 3.25
C ARG A 38 -0.30 4.53 2.60
N HIS A 39 0.56 5.37 3.18
CA HIS A 39 0.98 6.62 2.56
C HIS A 39 1.70 6.38 1.23
N SER A 40 2.63 5.42 1.21
CA SER A 40 3.36 5.02 0.00
C SER A 40 2.40 4.54 -1.10
N PHE A 41 1.39 3.74 -0.74
CA PHE A 41 0.35 3.29 -1.68
C PHE A 41 -0.40 4.47 -2.31
N VAL A 42 -0.87 5.42 -1.50
CA VAL A 42 -1.57 6.62 -1.98
C VAL A 42 -0.68 7.43 -2.91
N SER A 43 0.58 7.68 -2.51
CA SER A 43 1.54 8.43 -3.32
C SER A 43 1.82 7.75 -4.66
N ILE A 44 2.06 6.44 -4.68
CA ILE A 44 2.34 5.68 -5.91
C ILE A 44 1.14 5.71 -6.86
N MET A 45 -0.07 5.52 -6.35
CA MET A 45 -1.28 5.53 -7.17
C MET A 45 -1.56 6.93 -7.73
N SER A 46 -1.38 7.97 -6.93
CA SER A 46 -1.52 9.36 -7.36
C SER A 46 -0.49 9.74 -8.43
N ASP A 47 0.77 9.36 -8.26
CA ASP A 47 1.85 9.62 -9.22
C ASP A 47 1.60 8.92 -10.57
N ASN A 48 0.87 7.79 -10.56
CA ASN A 48 0.50 7.04 -11.76
C ASN A 48 -0.89 7.42 -12.30
N GLY A 49 -1.45 8.55 -11.88
CA GLY A 49 -2.67 9.13 -12.46
C GLY A 49 -3.96 8.39 -12.09
N VAL A 50 -3.95 7.61 -11.00
CA VAL A 50 -5.18 6.98 -10.51
C VAL A 50 -6.06 8.06 -9.86
N PRO A 51 -7.36 8.14 -10.20
CA PRO A 51 -8.26 9.12 -9.63
C PRO A 51 -8.36 9.03 -8.10
N ILE A 52 -8.44 10.18 -7.41
CA ILE A 52 -8.37 10.27 -5.94
C ILE A 52 -9.52 9.54 -5.26
N GLU A 53 -10.70 9.51 -5.88
CA GLU A 53 -11.88 8.77 -5.43
C GLU A 53 -11.63 7.26 -5.44
N THR A 54 -10.98 6.76 -6.50
CA THR A 54 -10.60 5.35 -6.62
C THR A 54 -9.57 5.01 -5.55
N ILE A 55 -8.61 5.90 -5.28
CA ILE A 55 -7.62 5.71 -4.21
C ILE A 55 -8.30 5.68 -2.84
N ALA A 56 -9.24 6.58 -2.56
CA ALA A 56 -9.98 6.65 -1.30
C ALA A 56 -10.78 5.36 -1.02
N ASP A 57 -11.45 4.84 -2.05
CA ASP A 57 -12.18 3.58 -2.00
C ASP A 57 -11.24 2.39 -1.70
N LEU A 58 -10.05 2.38 -2.32
CA LEU A 58 -9.05 1.31 -2.13
C LEU A 58 -8.46 1.29 -0.72
N VAL A 59 -8.25 2.45 -0.08
CA VAL A 59 -7.66 2.51 1.26
C VAL A 59 -8.69 2.34 2.38
N GLY A 60 -9.98 2.34 2.04
CA GLY A 60 -11.10 2.11 2.94
C GLY A 60 -11.35 3.26 3.91
N HIS A 61 -11.25 4.51 3.43
CA HIS A 61 -11.62 5.67 4.24
C HIS A 61 -13.15 5.72 4.43
N THR A 62 -13.61 5.69 5.68
CA THR A 62 -15.02 5.89 6.05
C THR A 62 -15.39 7.37 6.19
N ASP A 63 -14.39 8.27 6.18
CA ASP A 63 -14.56 9.71 6.33
C ASP A 63 -13.84 10.41 5.16
N THR A 64 -14.63 10.93 4.23
CA THR A 64 -14.17 11.81 3.13
C THR A 64 -14.28 13.28 3.55
N ARG A 65 -13.58 13.68 4.61
CA ARG A 65 -13.41 15.09 4.99
C ARG A 65 -12.57 15.94 4.03
N VAL A 66 -12.33 15.42 2.82
CA VAL A 66 -12.57 16.13 1.56
C VAL A 66 -13.23 15.11 0.62
N THR A 67 -14.25 15.51 -0.16
CA THR A 67 -14.94 14.73 -1.23
C THR A 67 -16.13 13.79 -0.90
N GLU A 68 -16.87 13.95 0.20
CA GLU A 68 -18.10 13.12 0.42
C GLU A 68 -19.34 13.56 -0.39
N GLN A 69 -19.43 14.81 -0.84
CA GLN A 69 -20.71 15.33 -1.35
C GLN A 69 -21.01 15.08 -2.83
N VAL A 70 -20.08 14.56 -3.63
CA VAL A 70 -20.27 14.66 -5.09
C VAL A 70 -20.39 13.32 -5.83
N TYR A 71 -19.79 12.21 -5.39
CA TYR A 71 -19.61 11.09 -6.34
C TYR A 71 -19.79 9.67 -5.76
N ARG A 72 -20.78 9.47 -4.88
CA ARG A 72 -21.18 8.14 -4.39
C ARG A 72 -22.04 7.38 -5.41
N HIS A 73 -21.50 7.05 -6.56
CA HIS A 73 -22.15 6.10 -7.48
C HIS A 73 -21.15 5.11 -8.04
N GLN A 74 -21.38 3.83 -7.69
CA GLN A 74 -20.72 2.60 -8.16
C GLN A 74 -19.52 2.10 -7.34
N LEU A 75 -19.79 1.19 -6.40
CA LEU A 75 -18.75 0.46 -5.66
C LEU A 75 -19.00 -1.05 -5.61
N LYS A 76 -18.57 -1.75 -6.67
CA LYS A 76 -17.98 -3.12 -6.76
C LYS A 76 -17.28 -3.21 -8.14
N PRO A 77 -16.04 -3.71 -8.37
CA PRO A 77 -15.02 -4.33 -7.51
C PRO A 77 -13.69 -3.52 -7.55
N VAL A 78 -13.55 -2.49 -6.73
CA VAL A 78 -12.40 -1.57 -6.85
C VAL A 78 -11.08 -2.19 -6.34
N ILE A 79 -11.14 -3.08 -5.35
CA ILE A 79 -9.95 -3.71 -4.74
C ILE A 79 -9.07 -4.44 -5.77
N THR A 80 -9.68 -5.17 -6.70
CA THR A 80 -8.94 -5.89 -7.76
C THR A 80 -8.18 -4.92 -8.66
N LYS A 81 -8.79 -3.78 -8.99
CA LYS A 81 -8.18 -2.77 -9.88
C LYS A 81 -6.94 -2.12 -9.27
N GLY A 82 -6.94 -1.88 -7.95
CA GLY A 82 -5.77 -1.37 -7.24
C GLY A 82 -4.59 -2.35 -7.32
N ALA A 83 -4.85 -3.63 -7.10
CA ALA A 83 -3.82 -4.67 -7.18
C ALA A 83 -3.24 -4.82 -8.60
N GLU A 84 -4.09 -4.81 -9.64
CA GLU A 84 -3.66 -4.87 -11.04
C GLU A 84 -2.76 -3.67 -11.43
N THR A 85 -3.14 -2.48 -10.98
CA THR A 85 -2.39 -1.25 -11.25
C THR A 85 -1.01 -1.32 -10.59
N MET A 86 -0.96 -1.72 -9.32
CA MET A 86 0.29 -1.93 -8.60
C MET A 86 1.18 -2.98 -9.29
N ASN A 87 0.61 -4.10 -9.75
CA ASN A 87 1.37 -5.12 -10.48
C ASN A 87 1.99 -4.56 -11.77
N THR A 88 1.25 -3.70 -12.48
CA THR A 88 1.74 -3.03 -13.70
C THR A 88 2.87 -2.04 -13.37
N ILE A 89 2.73 -1.22 -12.34
CA ILE A 89 3.75 -0.25 -11.90
C ILE A 89 5.04 -0.96 -11.50
N PHE A 90 4.95 -1.98 -10.64
CA PHE A 90 6.13 -2.68 -10.14
C PHE A 90 6.76 -3.63 -11.17
N SER A 91 5.99 -4.19 -12.12
CA SER A 91 6.56 -4.95 -13.25
C SER A 91 7.32 -4.08 -14.24
N ARG A 92 6.94 -2.80 -14.39
CA ARG A 92 7.70 -1.81 -15.17
C ARG A 92 9.00 -1.41 -14.45
N ALA A 93 8.96 -1.20 -13.14
CA ALA A 93 10.12 -0.83 -12.34
C ALA A 93 11.19 -1.95 -12.26
N GLY A 94 10.77 -3.22 -12.23
CA GLY A 94 11.67 -4.38 -12.19
C GLY A 94 12.48 -4.64 -13.47
N LYS A 95 12.14 -3.98 -14.60
CA LYS A 95 12.81 -4.15 -15.90
C LYS A 95 13.95 -3.18 -16.17
N ASN A 96 14.43 -2.42 -15.18
CA ASN A 96 15.58 -1.54 -15.37
C ASN A 96 16.89 -2.32 -15.10
N PRO A 97 17.67 -2.74 -16.12
CA PRO A 97 18.98 -3.30 -15.88
C PRO A 97 19.84 -2.18 -15.29
N ARG A 98 20.22 -2.30 -14.02
CA ARG A 98 21.24 -1.43 -13.43
C ARG A 98 22.46 -1.47 -14.35
N LYS A 99 22.75 -0.38 -15.06
CA LYS A 99 24.00 -0.20 -15.81
C LYS A 99 25.14 -0.49 -14.83
N LYS A 100 25.89 -1.57 -15.06
CA LYS A 100 27.23 -1.71 -14.49
C LYS A 100 28.05 -0.60 -15.12
N SER A 101 28.35 0.44 -14.34
CA SER A 101 29.42 1.38 -14.70
C SER A 101 30.75 0.66 -14.53
N ALA A 102 31.63 0.87 -15.51
CA ALA A 102 32.96 0.30 -15.66
C ALA A 102 33.88 0.57 -14.46
#